data_AF-D5BBI2-F1
#
_entry.id   AF-D5BBI2-F1
#
_cell.length_a   1.000
_cell.length_b   1.000
_cell.length_c   1.000
_cell.angle_alpha   90.00
_cell.angle_beta   90.00
_cell.angle_gamma   90.00
#
_symmetry.space_group_name_H-M   'P 1'
#
loop_
_entity.id
_entity.type
_entity.pdbx_description
1 polymer ?
#
loop_
_entity_poly.entity_id
_entity_poly.type
_entity_poly.pdbx_seq_one_letter_code
_entity_poly.pdbx_strand_id
1 'polypeptide(L)'
;MKKLNPVQLEEIRSILRHKGIIFFNIQEELLDHIASEIEEKMAMESLSFEASSKAVLGLWENSFRLKQNRLLLGKDLYPKIIYEELKRNSVKMLWPLLLLSLVLTSLLVILNYETNELFKDFAYLIGFFSLTAGIISLFLYPQLKNGKQTIYSHLLLKDFKIFIPMATTVILQVYEQKLENASMYQSILFSFFMAMMLCFLIYLVMLYLKHLDLHRKYALS
;
A
#
# COMPACT_ATOMS: atom_id res chain seq x y z
N MET A 1 -31.24 -15.24 -16.27
CA MET A 1 -29.76 -15.30 -16.41
C MET A 1 -29.29 -16.66 -15.95
N LYS A 2 -28.42 -17.31 -16.73
CA LYS A 2 -27.80 -18.58 -16.34
C LYS A 2 -26.64 -18.24 -15.40
N LYS A 3 -26.73 -18.62 -14.14
CA LYS A 3 -25.65 -18.39 -13.17
C LYS A 3 -24.56 -19.45 -13.32
N LEU A 4 -23.30 -19.06 -13.14
CA LEU A 4 -22.19 -19.98 -13.07
C LEU A 4 -22.30 -20.84 -11.81
N ASN A 5 -21.96 -22.12 -11.94
CA ASN A 5 -21.90 -23.02 -10.80
C ASN A 5 -20.57 -22.86 -10.04
N PRO A 6 -20.46 -23.37 -8.80
CA PRO A 6 -19.23 -23.23 -8.00
C PRO A 6 -17.97 -23.81 -8.66
N VAL A 7 -18.11 -24.86 -9.48
CA VAL A 7 -16.98 -25.48 -10.20
C VAL A 7 -16.45 -24.53 -11.28
N GLN A 8 -17.34 -23.89 -12.03
CA GLN A 8 -16.99 -22.90 -13.06
C GLN A 8 -16.35 -21.64 -12.45
N LEU A 9 -16.86 -21.19 -11.30
CA LEU A 9 -16.25 -20.07 -10.57
C LEU A 9 -14.84 -20.41 -10.07
N GLU A 10 -14.62 -21.62 -9.57
CA GLU A 10 -13.28 -22.05 -9.15
C GLU A 10 -12.33 -22.25 -10.33
N GLU A 11 -12.83 -22.64 -11.50
CA GLU A 11 -12.06 -22.69 -12.75
C GLU A 11 -11.55 -21.29 -13.14
N ILE A 12 -12.43 -20.28 -13.14
CA ILE A 12 -12.05 -18.89 -13.39
C ILE A 12 -11.04 -18.42 -12.33
N ARG A 13 -11.31 -18.69 -11.04
CA ARG A 13 -10.41 -18.32 -9.94
C ARG A 13 -9.02 -18.95 -10.13
N SER A 14 -8.96 -20.20 -10.55
CA SER A 14 -7.72 -20.90 -10.86
C SER A 14 -6.97 -20.23 -12.02
N ILE A 15 -7.65 -19.86 -13.10
CA ILE A 15 -7.05 -19.14 -14.23
C ILE A 15 -6.47 -17.80 -13.76
N LEU A 16 -7.20 -17.04 -12.94
CA LEU A 16 -6.71 -15.77 -12.38
C LEU A 16 -5.42 -15.96 -11.57
N ARG A 17 -5.33 -17.02 -10.74
CA ARG A 17 -4.08 -17.35 -10.02
C ARG A 17 -2.93 -17.64 -10.97
N HIS A 18 -3.17 -18.42 -12.03
CA HIS A 18 -2.15 -18.73 -13.04
C HIS A 18 -1.71 -17.49 -13.84
N LYS A 19 -2.59 -16.50 -14.01
CA LYS A 19 -2.28 -15.20 -14.60
C LYS A 19 -1.58 -14.24 -13.64
N GLY A 20 -1.26 -14.67 -12.41
CA GLY A 20 -0.53 -13.88 -11.43
C GLY A 20 -1.40 -12.92 -10.62
N ILE A 21 -2.72 -13.09 -10.60
CA ILE A 21 -3.63 -12.36 -9.72
C ILE A 21 -3.56 -12.96 -8.31
N ILE A 22 -2.57 -12.49 -7.55
CA ILE A 22 -2.23 -13.03 -6.21
C ILE A 22 -2.94 -12.30 -5.05
N PHE A 23 -3.42 -11.07 -5.27
CA PHE A 23 -4.08 -10.29 -4.23
C PHE A 23 -5.55 -10.64 -4.17
N PHE A 24 -5.97 -11.17 -3.02
CA PHE A 24 -7.31 -11.71 -2.83
C PHE A 24 -8.40 -10.68 -3.15
N ASN A 25 -8.23 -9.42 -2.74
CA ASN A 25 -9.23 -8.39 -3.03
C ASN A 25 -9.39 -8.09 -4.52
N ILE A 26 -8.30 -8.17 -5.31
CA ILE A 26 -8.37 -8.00 -6.77
C ILE A 26 -8.96 -9.26 -7.40
N GLN A 27 -8.60 -10.43 -6.86
CA GLN A 27 -9.07 -11.70 -7.37
C GLN A 27 -10.59 -11.81 -7.27
N GLU A 28 -11.19 -11.47 -6.12
CA GLU A 28 -12.65 -11.51 -5.96
C GLU A 28 -13.34 -10.46 -6.83
N GLU A 29 -12.81 -9.23 -6.93
CA GLU A 29 -13.36 -8.20 -7.81
C GLU A 29 -13.32 -8.62 -9.29
N LEU A 30 -12.21 -9.20 -9.74
CA LEU A 30 -12.08 -9.72 -11.10
C LEU A 30 -12.96 -10.94 -11.35
N LEU A 31 -13.09 -11.82 -10.36
CA LEU A 31 -13.95 -12.99 -10.46
C LEU A 31 -15.39 -12.56 -10.69
N ASP A 32 -15.89 -11.60 -9.90
CA ASP A 32 -17.25 -11.07 -10.05
C ASP A 32 -17.49 -10.44 -11.42
N HIS A 33 -16.54 -9.61 -11.90
CA HIS A 33 -16.65 -8.98 -13.22
C HIS A 33 -16.60 -10.01 -14.36
N ILE A 34 -15.62 -10.90 -14.36
CA ILE A 34 -15.45 -11.91 -15.41
C ILE A 34 -16.61 -12.91 -15.39
N ALA A 35 -17.08 -13.34 -14.21
CA ALA A 35 -18.23 -14.22 -14.08
C ALA A 35 -19.48 -13.56 -14.70
N SER A 36 -19.75 -12.29 -14.36
CA SER A 36 -20.89 -11.55 -14.90
C SER A 36 -20.84 -11.43 -16.42
N GLU A 37 -19.66 -11.10 -16.98
CA GLU A 37 -19.47 -11.02 -18.44
C GLU A 37 -19.66 -12.38 -19.14
N ILE A 38 -19.22 -13.48 -18.52
CA ILE A 38 -19.43 -14.83 -19.06
C ILE A 38 -20.92 -15.20 -19.02
N GLU A 39 -21.61 -14.93 -17.92
CA GLU A 39 -23.06 -15.19 -17.77
C GLU A 39 -23.88 -14.41 -18.80
N GLU A 40 -23.54 -13.13 -19.00
CA GLU A 40 -24.15 -12.27 -19.99
C GLU A 40 -23.93 -12.83 -21.40
N LYS A 41 -22.69 -13.19 -21.73
CA LYS A 41 -22.34 -13.76 -23.04
C LYS A 41 -23.02 -15.10 -23.30
N MET A 42 -23.08 -15.97 -22.29
CA MET A 42 -23.83 -17.24 -22.37
C MET A 42 -25.33 -17.00 -22.60
N ALA A 43 -25.91 -15.96 -21.99
CA ALA A 43 -27.31 -15.64 -22.14
C ALA A 43 -27.63 -15.01 -23.50
N MET A 44 -26.78 -14.11 -24.01
CA MET A 44 -27.00 -13.39 -25.27
C MET A 44 -26.69 -14.25 -26.49
N GLU A 45 -25.57 -14.98 -26.48
CA GLU A 45 -25.08 -15.71 -27.66
C GLU A 45 -25.43 -17.21 -27.61
N SER A 46 -26.11 -17.67 -26.55
CA SER A 46 -26.45 -19.09 -26.33
C SER A 46 -25.25 -20.04 -26.39
N LEU A 47 -24.06 -19.53 -26.05
CA LEU A 47 -22.80 -20.28 -26.08
C LEU A 47 -22.62 -21.17 -24.84
N SER A 48 -21.74 -22.17 -24.97
CA SER A 48 -21.26 -22.96 -23.84
C SER A 48 -20.36 -22.10 -22.93
N PHE A 49 -20.26 -22.49 -21.66
CA PHE A 49 -19.35 -21.85 -20.71
C PHE A 49 -17.91 -21.78 -21.24
N GLU A 50 -17.42 -22.86 -21.85
CA GLU A 50 -16.04 -22.92 -22.38
C GLU A 50 -15.81 -21.89 -23.50
N ALA A 51 -16.76 -21.78 -24.43
CA ALA A 51 -16.67 -20.81 -25.52
C ALA A 51 -16.77 -19.36 -24.99
N SER A 52 -17.71 -19.09 -24.09
CA SER A 52 -17.88 -17.76 -23.47
C SER A 52 -16.68 -17.36 -22.62
N SER A 53 -16.17 -18.28 -21.79
CA SER A 53 -15.01 -18.07 -20.93
C SER A 53 -13.77 -17.74 -21.76
N LYS A 54 -13.48 -18.53 -22.81
CA LYS A 54 -12.34 -18.27 -23.71
C LYS A 54 -12.44 -16.89 -24.37
N ALA A 55 -13.64 -16.52 -24.83
CA ALA A 55 -13.86 -15.24 -25.48
C ALA A 55 -13.68 -14.06 -24.51
N VAL A 56 -14.26 -14.14 -23.31
CA VAL A 56 -14.14 -13.11 -22.27
C VAL A 56 -12.69 -13.00 -21.81
N LEU A 57 -12.04 -14.09 -21.42
CA LEU A 57 -10.64 -14.08 -20.98
C LEU A 57 -9.69 -13.55 -22.05
N GLY A 58 -10.00 -13.76 -23.33
CA GLY A 58 -9.26 -13.17 -24.45
C GLY A 58 -9.28 -11.63 -24.46
N LEU A 59 -10.37 -11.01 -24.01
CA LEU A 59 -10.47 -9.55 -23.86
C LEU A 59 -9.59 -9.04 -22.70
N TRP A 60 -9.49 -9.84 -21.63
CA TRP A 60 -8.71 -9.52 -20.44
C TRP A 60 -7.20 -9.78 -20.61
N GLU A 61 -6.75 -10.43 -21.68
CA GLU A 61 -5.34 -10.82 -21.86
C GLU A 61 -4.37 -9.63 -21.76
N ASN A 62 -4.77 -8.46 -22.28
CA ASN A 62 -3.98 -7.24 -22.17
C ASN A 62 -3.82 -6.74 -20.71
N SER A 63 -4.81 -6.99 -19.86
CA SER A 63 -4.82 -6.66 -18.43
C SER A 63 -3.95 -7.64 -17.62
N PHE A 64 -3.74 -8.85 -18.14
CA PHE A 64 -2.88 -9.87 -17.53
C PHE A 64 -1.40 -9.76 -17.91
N ARG A 65 -1.06 -8.97 -18.94
CA ARG A 65 0.34 -8.75 -19.36
C ARG A 65 1.16 -8.17 -18.21
N LEU A 66 2.31 -8.77 -17.96
CA LEU A 66 3.24 -8.33 -16.92
C LEU A 66 3.80 -6.94 -17.25
N LYS A 67 3.86 -6.08 -16.24
CA LYS A 67 4.51 -4.78 -16.24
C LYS A 67 5.48 -4.66 -15.06
N GLN A 68 6.50 -3.83 -15.25
CA GLN A 68 7.45 -3.45 -14.20
C GLN A 68 7.53 -1.92 -14.10
N ASN A 69 7.66 -1.41 -12.88
CA ASN A 69 8.09 -0.04 -12.64
C ASN A 69 9.09 -0.02 -11.49
N ARG A 70 10.37 0.12 -11.85
CA ARG A 70 11.47 0.09 -10.89
C ARG A 70 11.40 1.20 -9.85
N LEU A 71 10.84 2.35 -10.20
CA LEU A 71 10.75 3.50 -9.30
C LEU A 71 9.71 3.29 -8.19
N LEU A 72 8.58 2.67 -8.51
CA LEU A 72 7.42 2.62 -7.61
C LEU A 72 7.24 1.26 -6.91
N LEU A 73 7.65 0.18 -7.58
CA LEU A 73 7.42 -1.21 -7.17
C LEU A 73 8.71 -2.06 -7.17
N GLY A 74 9.87 -1.45 -7.41
CA GLY A 74 11.15 -2.15 -7.43
C GLY A 74 11.26 -3.17 -8.56
N LYS A 75 11.84 -4.34 -8.26
CA LYS A 75 12.13 -5.37 -9.27
C LYS A 75 10.93 -6.29 -9.57
N ASP A 76 9.85 -6.18 -8.82
CA ASP A 76 8.72 -7.08 -8.94
C ASP A 76 7.95 -6.86 -10.26
N LEU A 77 7.47 -7.96 -10.84
CA LEU A 77 6.65 -8.00 -12.05
C LEU A 77 5.22 -8.31 -11.66
N TYR A 78 4.28 -7.44 -12.04
CA TYR A 78 2.85 -7.62 -11.77
C TYR A 78 2.05 -7.56 -13.07
N PRO A 79 0.95 -8.32 -13.20
CA PRO A 79 -0.04 -8.09 -14.24
C PRO A 79 -0.46 -6.62 -14.30
N LYS A 80 -0.71 -6.09 -15.50
CA LYS A 80 -1.05 -4.68 -15.75
C LYS A 80 -2.16 -4.19 -14.81
N ILE A 81 -3.19 -5.00 -14.57
CA ILE A 81 -4.29 -4.62 -13.69
C ILE A 81 -3.86 -4.42 -12.24
N ILE A 82 -3.04 -5.33 -11.70
CA ILE A 82 -2.47 -5.21 -10.37
C ILE A 82 -1.54 -4.01 -10.28
N TYR A 83 -0.72 -3.82 -11.32
CA TYR A 83 0.19 -2.69 -11.43
C TYR A 83 -0.54 -1.35 -11.37
N GLU A 84 -1.62 -1.20 -12.13
CA GLU A 84 -2.41 0.02 -12.16
C GLU A 84 -3.07 0.30 -10.81
N GLU A 85 -3.53 -0.75 -10.13
CA GLU A 85 -4.11 -0.65 -8.79
C GLU A 85 -3.07 -0.23 -7.73
N LEU A 86 -1.90 -0.88 -7.73
CA LEU A 86 -0.78 -0.54 -6.86
C LEU A 86 -0.33 0.91 -7.06
N LYS A 87 -0.16 1.32 -8.32
CA LYS A 87 0.24 2.70 -8.67
C LYS A 87 -0.81 3.69 -8.20
N ARG A 88 -2.09 3.45 -8.50
CA ARG A 88 -3.20 4.34 -8.13
C ARG A 88 -3.29 4.52 -6.62
N ASN A 89 -3.24 3.43 -5.85
CA ASN A 89 -3.30 3.51 -4.39
C ASN A 89 -2.07 4.20 -3.80
N SER A 90 -0.86 3.90 -4.30
CA SER A 90 0.38 4.54 -3.84
C SER A 90 0.35 6.05 -4.10
N VAL A 91 0.03 6.47 -5.33
CA VAL A 91 -0.04 7.89 -5.72
C VAL A 91 -1.12 8.63 -4.92
N LYS A 92 -2.31 8.04 -4.79
CA LYS A 92 -3.44 8.65 -4.06
C LYS A 92 -3.13 8.87 -2.58
N MET A 93 -2.29 8.03 -1.97
CA MET A 93 -1.95 8.13 -0.55
C MET A 93 -0.68 8.94 -0.31
N LEU A 94 0.37 8.79 -1.13
CA LEU A 94 1.67 9.42 -0.90
C LEU A 94 1.69 10.91 -1.26
N TRP A 95 1.00 11.35 -2.33
CA TRP A 95 1.03 12.76 -2.76
C TRP A 95 0.46 13.73 -1.71
N PRO A 96 -0.74 13.49 -1.14
CA PRO A 96 -1.26 14.36 -0.08
C PRO A 96 -0.36 14.40 1.15
N LEU A 97 0.29 13.27 1.48
CA LEU A 97 1.20 13.18 2.62
C LEU A 97 2.52 13.90 2.38
N LEU A 98 3.02 13.91 1.14
CA LEU A 98 4.17 14.73 0.76
C LEU A 98 3.85 16.22 0.91
N LEU A 99 2.69 16.67 0.41
CA LEU A 99 2.25 18.05 0.58
C LEU A 99 2.07 18.41 2.06
N LEU A 100 1.47 17.52 2.84
CA LEU A 100 1.34 17.69 4.29
C LEU A 100 2.71 17.78 4.98
N SER A 101 3.69 16.98 4.55
CA SER A 101 5.04 17.02 5.13
C SER A 101 5.72 18.37 4.90
N LEU A 102 5.50 19.02 3.75
CA LEU A 102 6.04 20.36 3.47
C LEU A 102 5.42 21.42 4.39
N VAL A 103 4.11 21.34 4.64
CA VAL A 103 3.40 22.24 5.57
C VAL A 103 3.85 22.00 7.02
N LEU A 104 4.00 20.74 7.43
CA LEU A 104 4.51 20.41 8.76
C LEU A 104 5.97 20.85 8.94
N THR A 105 6.77 20.80 7.88
CA THR A 105 8.16 21.26 7.91
C THR A 105 8.23 22.74 8.28
N SER A 106 7.42 23.60 7.64
CA SER A 106 7.44 25.03 7.95
C SER A 106 7.02 25.31 9.40
N LEU A 107 5.99 24.61 9.89
CA LEU A 107 5.57 24.67 11.29
C LEU A 107 6.72 24.28 12.25
N LEU A 108 7.38 23.16 11.97
CA LEU A 108 8.47 22.64 12.81
C LEU A 108 9.70 23.54 12.82
N VAL A 109 10.02 24.18 11.68
CA VAL A 109 11.11 25.15 11.60
C VAL A 109 10.82 26.36 12.49
N ILE A 110 9.58 26.88 12.46
CA ILE A 110 9.16 28.00 13.32
C ILE A 110 9.27 27.58 14.80
N LEU A 111 8.74 26.40 15.17
CA LEU A 111 8.80 25.90 16.54
C LEU A 111 10.24 25.70 17.05
N ASN A 112 11.15 25.24 16.19
CA ASN A 112 12.56 25.07 16.55
C ASN A 112 13.24 26.42 16.84
N TYR A 113 12.92 27.45 16.05
CA TYR A 113 13.51 28.79 16.20
C TYR A 113 12.94 29.57 17.39
N GLU A 114 11.62 29.52 17.59
CA GLU A 114 10.91 30.29 18.63
C GLU A 114 10.95 29.61 20.00
N THR A 115 10.82 28.27 20.02
CA THR A 115 10.53 27.51 21.24
C THR A 115 11.27 26.17 21.25
N ASN A 116 12.61 26.23 21.25
CA ASN A 116 13.52 25.07 21.18
C ASN A 116 13.12 23.91 22.13
N GLU A 117 12.62 24.20 23.34
CA GLU A 117 12.14 23.18 24.28
C GLU A 117 10.92 22.40 23.75
N LEU A 118 9.88 23.09 23.26
CA LEU A 118 8.70 22.43 22.68
C LEU A 118 9.06 21.59 21.45
N PHE A 119 10.03 22.07 20.66
CA PHE A 119 10.53 21.33 19.51
C PHE A 119 11.22 20.02 19.93
N LYS A 120 12.07 20.05 20.98
CA LYS A 120 12.71 18.86 21.55
C LYS A 120 11.68 17.85 22.06
N ASP A 121 10.69 18.30 22.82
CA ASP A 121 9.62 17.43 23.34
C ASP A 121 8.85 16.76 22.22
N PHE A 122 8.51 17.53 21.18
CA PHE A 122 7.84 16.99 19.99
C PHE A 122 8.73 15.99 19.23
N ALA A 123 10.03 16.26 19.14
CA ALA A 123 10.97 15.36 18.48
C ALA A 123 11.08 14.02 19.21
N TYR A 124 11.18 14.03 20.55
CA TYR A 124 11.16 12.82 21.36
C TYR A 124 9.84 12.04 21.20
N LEU A 125 8.71 12.73 21.16
CA LEU A 125 7.40 12.10 20.98
C LEU A 125 7.31 11.34 19.64
N ILE A 126 7.70 11.97 18.52
CA ILE A 126 7.70 11.30 17.21
C ILE A 126 8.71 10.15 17.19
N GLY A 127 9.88 10.31 17.83
CA GLY A 127 10.86 9.24 17.99
C GLY A 127 10.28 8.03 18.73
N PHE A 128 9.60 8.26 19.85
CA PHE A 128 8.91 7.23 20.62
C PHE A 128 7.82 6.51 19.79
N PHE A 129 6.96 7.26 19.09
CA PHE A 129 5.94 6.65 18.23
C PHE A 129 6.53 5.87 17.05
N SER A 130 7.66 6.32 16.52
CA SER A 130 8.33 5.63 15.41
C SER A 130 9.00 4.33 15.87
N LEU A 131 9.60 4.32 17.05
CA LEU A 131 10.14 3.11 17.69
C LEU A 131 9.03 2.10 18.00
N THR A 132 7.96 2.54 18.66
CA THR A 132 6.82 1.67 18.99
C THR A 132 6.17 1.10 17.74
N ALA A 133 5.97 1.91 16.70
CA ALA A 133 5.48 1.42 15.42
C ALA A 133 6.45 0.43 14.80
N GLY A 134 7.75 0.70 14.78
CA GLY A 134 8.77 -0.24 14.32
C GLY A 134 8.67 -1.60 15.02
N ILE A 135 8.51 -1.61 16.35
CA ILE A 135 8.32 -2.83 17.15
C ILE A 135 7.02 -3.56 16.76
N ILE A 136 5.89 -2.86 16.72
CA ILE A 136 4.59 -3.42 16.32
C ILE A 136 4.69 -4.05 14.92
N SER A 137 5.42 -3.41 14.02
CA SER A 137 5.63 -3.87 12.64
C SER A 137 6.33 -5.22 12.59
N LEU A 138 7.31 -5.46 13.47
CA LEU A 138 8.01 -6.75 13.57
C LEU A 138 7.05 -7.89 13.98
N PHE A 139 6.10 -7.61 14.87
CA PHE A 139 5.08 -8.57 15.28
C PHE A 139 4.00 -8.79 14.21
N LEU A 140 3.63 -7.75 13.47
CA LEU A 140 2.65 -7.84 12.39
C LEU A 140 3.21 -8.46 11.10
N TYR A 141 4.53 -8.36 10.87
CA TYR A 141 5.16 -8.81 9.63
C TYR A 141 4.85 -10.27 9.26
N PRO A 142 4.98 -11.27 10.16
CA PRO A 142 4.65 -12.65 9.84
C PRO A 142 3.16 -12.86 9.52
N GLN A 143 2.28 -12.16 10.24
CA GLN A 143 0.83 -12.25 10.06
C GLN A 143 0.42 -11.72 8.68
N LEU A 144 0.97 -10.57 8.30
CA LEU A 144 0.70 -9.93 7.00
C LEU A 144 1.30 -10.70 5.83
N LYS A 145 2.48 -11.32 6.03
CA LYS A 145 3.18 -12.06 4.98
C LYS A 145 2.52 -13.41 4.68
N ASN A 146 2.12 -14.14 5.73
CA ASN A 146 1.62 -15.51 5.61
C ASN A 146 0.08 -15.59 5.53
N GLY A 147 -0.63 -14.51 5.82
CA GLY A 147 -2.09 -14.43 5.69
C GLY A 147 -2.58 -14.18 4.25
N LYS A 148 -3.90 -13.98 4.08
CA LYS A 148 -4.47 -13.56 2.80
C LYS A 148 -3.92 -12.18 2.43
N GLN A 149 -3.15 -12.12 1.34
CA GLN A 149 -2.50 -10.89 0.92
C GLN A 149 -3.49 -9.98 0.20
N THR A 150 -3.56 -8.72 0.65
CA THR A 150 -4.21 -7.63 -0.06
C THR A 150 -3.13 -6.71 -0.65
N ILE A 151 -3.54 -5.84 -1.56
CA ILE A 151 -2.67 -4.77 -2.07
C ILE A 151 -2.09 -3.95 -0.91
N TYR A 152 -2.89 -3.68 0.11
CA TYR A 152 -2.48 -2.85 1.24
C TYR A 152 -1.48 -3.56 2.15
N SER A 153 -1.63 -4.86 2.43
CA SER A 153 -0.60 -5.60 3.17
C SER A 153 0.72 -5.69 2.39
N HIS A 154 0.64 -5.83 1.07
CA HIS A 154 1.84 -5.83 0.22
C HIS A 154 2.57 -4.49 0.26
N LEU A 155 1.85 -3.37 0.05
CA LEU A 155 2.42 -2.02 0.16
C LEU A 155 3.01 -1.78 1.56
N LEU A 156 2.29 -2.19 2.60
CA LEU A 156 2.72 -2.06 3.99
C LEU A 156 4.06 -2.77 4.23
N LEU A 157 4.18 -4.04 3.83
CA LEU A 157 5.41 -4.83 3.96
C LEU A 157 6.58 -4.27 3.13
N LYS A 158 6.29 -3.71 1.95
CA LYS A 158 7.29 -3.09 1.07
C LYS A 158 7.82 -1.79 1.70
N ASP A 159 6.90 -0.93 2.13
CA ASP A 159 7.19 0.42 2.58
C ASP A 159 7.77 0.43 4.01
N PHE A 160 7.48 -0.58 4.83
CA PHE A 160 8.16 -0.78 6.12
C PHE A 160 9.68 -0.90 6.00
N LYS A 161 10.20 -1.50 4.92
CA LYS A 161 11.64 -1.62 4.69
C LYS A 161 12.32 -0.25 4.50
N ILE A 162 11.56 0.74 4.03
CA ILE A 162 12.02 2.12 3.84
C ILE A 162 11.88 2.91 5.15
N PHE A 163 10.86 2.62 5.94
CA PHE A 163 10.64 3.28 7.23
C PHE A 163 11.79 3.09 8.21
N ILE A 164 12.32 1.88 8.33
CA ILE A 164 13.37 1.54 9.30
C ILE A 164 14.62 2.43 9.14
N PRO A 165 15.27 2.52 7.96
CA PRO A 165 16.44 3.39 7.80
C PRO A 165 16.10 4.87 8.02
N MET A 166 14.91 5.31 7.62
CA MET A 166 14.48 6.70 7.82
C MET A 166 14.31 7.03 9.32
N ALA A 167 13.68 6.14 10.08
CA ALA A 167 13.53 6.28 11.52
C ALA A 167 14.90 6.29 12.23
N THR A 168 15.83 5.42 11.82
CA THR A 168 17.19 5.41 12.36
C THR A 168 17.92 6.73 12.09
N THR A 169 17.81 7.31 10.89
CA THR A 169 18.47 8.61 10.60
C THR A 169 17.94 9.73 11.47
N VAL A 170 16.64 9.76 11.75
CA VAL A 170 16.02 10.77 12.61
C VAL A 170 16.44 10.59 14.07
N ILE A 171 16.44 9.36 14.58
CA ILE A 171 16.85 9.05 15.96
C ILE A 171 18.32 9.42 16.19
N LEU A 172 19.20 9.11 15.22
CA LEU A 172 20.61 9.50 15.31
C LEU A 172 20.78 11.01 15.31
N GLN A 173 20.01 11.75 14.49
CA GLN A 173 20.04 13.21 14.48
C GLN A 173 19.53 13.82 15.79
N VAL A 174 18.48 13.25 16.40
CA VAL A 174 18.00 13.66 17.74
C VAL A 174 19.07 13.40 18.80
N TYR A 175 19.75 12.24 18.74
CA TYR A 175 20.77 11.86 19.72
C TYR A 175 22.06 12.68 19.59
N GLU A 176 22.49 12.97 18.36
CA GLU A 176 23.69 13.77 18.08
C GLU A 176 23.47 15.28 18.24
N GLN A 177 22.21 15.73 18.38
CA GLN A 177 21.90 17.15 18.48
C GLN A 177 22.47 17.79 19.75
N LYS A 178 23.69 18.33 19.60
CA LYS A 178 24.06 19.65 20.11
C LYS A 178 23.20 20.71 19.37
N LEU A 179 21.89 20.73 19.63
CA LEU A 179 20.90 21.62 18.99
C LEU A 179 21.23 23.11 19.10
N GLU A 180 22.09 23.49 20.03
CA GLU A 180 22.44 24.88 20.32
C GLU A 180 23.28 25.56 19.21
N ASN A 181 23.88 24.81 18.26
CA ASN A 181 24.72 25.37 17.19
C ASN A 181 24.37 24.86 15.77
N ALA A 182 23.17 24.30 15.56
CA ALA A 182 22.77 23.83 14.24
C ALA A 182 22.56 25.02 13.28
N SER A 183 23.09 24.92 12.06
CA SER A 183 22.79 25.93 11.03
C SER A 183 21.30 25.89 10.65
N MET A 184 20.76 27.01 10.17
CA MET A 184 19.38 27.09 9.68
C MET A 184 19.05 25.97 8.66
N TYR A 185 20.02 25.63 7.80
CA TYR A 185 19.89 24.53 6.85
C TYR A 185 19.71 23.16 7.52
N GLN A 186 20.50 22.87 8.56
CA GLN A 186 20.38 21.63 9.33
C GLN A 186 19.03 21.55 10.05
N SER A 187 18.56 22.67 10.61
CA SER A 187 17.26 22.77 11.26
C SER A 187 16.09 22.52 10.29
N ILE A 188 16.18 23.04 9.05
CA ILE A 188 15.18 22.80 8.01
C ILE A 188 15.19 21.33 7.58
N LEU A 189 16.36 20.74 7.31
CA LEU A 189 16.45 19.34 6.92
C LEU A 189 15.92 18.41 8.01
N PHE A 190 16.32 18.64 9.25
CA PHE A 190 15.85 17.84 10.38
C PHE A 190 14.32 17.93 10.52
N SER A 191 13.77 19.14 10.48
CA SER A 191 12.31 19.38 10.51
C SER A 191 11.59 18.67 9.35
N PHE A 192 12.19 18.65 8.16
CA PHE A 192 11.66 17.97 7.00
C PHE A 192 11.62 16.45 7.19
N PHE A 193 12.71 15.83 7.66
CA PHE A 193 12.74 14.40 7.93
C PHE A 193 11.77 14.00 9.05
N MET A 194 11.64 14.82 10.09
CA MET A 194 10.65 14.64 11.16
C MET A 194 9.21 14.68 10.63
N ALA A 195 8.89 15.69 9.82
CA ALA A 195 7.58 15.81 9.18
C ALA A 195 7.28 14.63 8.24
N MET A 196 8.26 14.22 7.43
CA MET A 196 8.14 13.04 6.59
C MET A 196 7.92 11.78 7.43
N MET A 197 8.60 11.62 8.56
CA MET A 197 8.46 10.46 9.44
C MET A 197 7.07 10.36 10.03
N LEU A 198 6.52 11.49 10.49
CA LEU A 198 5.14 11.54 10.98
C LEU A 198 4.13 11.21 9.88
N CYS A 199 4.26 11.81 8.69
CA CYS A 199 3.39 11.50 7.56
C CYS A 199 3.48 10.03 7.12
N PHE A 200 4.68 9.46 7.14
CA PHE A 200 4.90 8.06 6.79
C PHE A 200 4.32 7.10 7.83
N LEU A 201 4.37 7.46 9.12
CA LEU A 201 3.69 6.71 10.17
C LEU A 201 2.18 6.66 9.92
N ILE A 202 1.57 7.82 9.62
CA ILE A 202 0.14 7.93 9.28
C ILE A 202 -0.18 7.06 8.07
N TYR A 203 0.66 7.11 7.02
CA TYR A 203 0.51 6.27 5.82
C TYR A 203 0.44 4.77 6.15
N LEU A 204 1.38 4.28 6.97
CA LEU A 204 1.44 2.86 7.34
C LEU A 204 0.21 2.43 8.14
N VAL A 205 -0.27 3.27 9.06
CA VAL A 205 -1.52 3.03 9.80
C VAL A 205 -2.71 2.98 8.84
N MET A 206 -2.82 3.93 7.90
CA MET A 206 -3.89 3.93 6.91
C MET A 206 -3.90 2.67 6.03
N LEU A 207 -2.73 2.19 5.61
CA LEU A 207 -2.62 0.93 4.87
C LEU A 207 -3.10 -0.26 5.71
N TYR A 208 -2.71 -0.32 6.98
CA TYR A 208 -3.13 -1.39 7.89
C TYR A 208 -4.65 -1.38 8.11
N LEU A 209 -5.25 -0.21 8.37
CA LEU A 209 -6.71 -0.08 8.52
C LEU A 209 -7.45 -0.54 7.26
N LYS A 210 -7.01 -0.13 6.08
CA LYS A 210 -7.60 -0.60 4.81
C LYS A 210 -7.44 -2.10 4.59
N HIS A 211 -6.33 -2.69 5.04
CA HIS A 211 -6.15 -4.14 5.00
C HIS A 211 -7.19 -4.85 5.88
N LEU A 212 -7.41 -4.36 7.11
CA LEU A 212 -8.43 -4.90 8.02
C LEU A 212 -9.84 -4.74 7.47
N ASP A 213 -10.17 -3.59 6.88
CA ASP A 213 -11.49 -3.33 6.30
C ASP A 213 -11.80 -4.31 5.16
N LEU A 214 -10.82 -4.62 4.30
CA LEU A 214 -11.00 -5.65 3.27
C LEU A 214 -11.22 -7.03 3.88
N HIS A 215 -10.44 -7.41 4.91
CA HIS A 215 -10.65 -8.69 5.60
C HIS A 215 -12.05 -8.79 6.21
N ARG A 216 -12.56 -7.72 6.83
CA ARG A 216 -13.92 -7.67 7.35
C ARG A 216 -14.96 -7.78 6.24
N LYS A 217 -14.79 -7.04 5.14
CA LYS A 217 -15.69 -7.06 3.98
C LYS A 217 -15.86 -8.47 3.42
N TYR A 218 -14.77 -9.20 3.26
CA TYR A 218 -14.77 -10.53 2.65
C TYR A 218 -14.81 -11.69 3.66
N ALA A 219 -14.84 -11.42 4.95
CA ALA A 219 -15.18 -12.43 5.97
C ALA A 219 -16.69 -12.62 6.11
N LEU A 220 -17.48 -11.66 5.62
CA LEU A 220 -18.95 -11.66 5.65
C LEU A 220 -19.59 -12.12 4.33
N SER A 221 -18.79 -12.38 3.29
CA SER A 221 -19.19 -12.91 1.98
C SER A 221 -18.90 -14.40 1.88
#